data_AF-A0A955J080-F1
#
_entry.id   AF-A0A955J080-F1
#
_cell.length_a   1.000
_cell.length_b   1.000
_cell.length_c   1.000
_cell.angle_alpha   90.00
_cell.angle_beta   90.00
_cell.angle_gamma   90.00
#
_symmetry.space_group_name_H-M   'P 1'
#
loop_
_entity.id
_entity.type
_entity.pdbx_description
1 polymer ?
#
loop_
_entity_poly.entity_id
_entity_poly.type
_entity_poly.pdbx_seq_one_letter_code
_entity_poly.pdbx_strand_id
1 'polypeptide(L)'
;MTPIQTDRHSSRPGTPSDSQFDAIADMFLGGGDQRDAEERSAPAAVCYETELLIPGHLPVLSGAWVVQYASRLARAGGVPVALAQLGAERTSVQILWPVEPESRPERANDLRRAVHEANRSGARWLIATDEVSMMSALGDDRVSSACLLTAPNEAATVAAYQTIKSVAQELSRAGRSEGVSLRVAFAGASEDDGERALERIDRAAGVFIRRRIELAATIARIASITATAVYESDERTDVVDVLDLIEESPVAGEASEPRREMSAAPSFDPVIMSKPAVAGKAPAEWKAETPREAAAGTLAGLVRDMTLRTTAMRCPDAPEIEVAVDGDGVLHVLADAGDDSMERALKGLWVVQGWLARQSSLVNMALRREPTMRVVSRVHLFVRDARSARSLLDSAVQVRLMRTEHAHGLSFTFCELLN
;
A
#
# COMPACT_ATOMS: atom_id res chain seq x y z
N MET A 1 -15.81 -29.76 -90.86
CA MET A 1 -17.05 -30.57 -90.84
C MET A 1 -17.34 -30.99 -89.40
N THR A 2 -18.07 -30.14 -88.66
CA THR A 2 -19.03 -30.43 -87.56
C THR A 2 -19.62 -29.08 -87.13
N PRO A 3 -20.94 -28.92 -86.92
CA PRO A 3 -21.56 -27.63 -86.66
C PRO A 3 -21.62 -27.29 -85.15
N ILE A 4 -21.45 -26.00 -84.84
CA ILE A 4 -21.58 -25.41 -83.51
C ILE A 4 -23.08 -25.25 -83.22
N GLN A 5 -23.54 -25.89 -82.15
CA GLN A 5 -24.93 -25.88 -81.66
C GLN A 5 -25.10 -24.74 -80.65
N THR A 6 -26.00 -23.79 -80.93
CA THR A 6 -26.40 -22.72 -80.02
C THR A 6 -27.64 -23.15 -79.24
N ASP A 7 -27.49 -23.44 -77.94
CA ASP A 7 -28.61 -23.58 -77.01
C ASP A 7 -28.75 -22.32 -76.14
N ARG A 8 -29.90 -21.65 -76.30
CA ARG A 8 -30.40 -20.57 -75.44
C ARG A 8 -31.35 -21.17 -74.41
N HIS A 9 -30.92 -21.30 -73.16
CA HIS A 9 -31.84 -21.50 -72.05
C HIS A 9 -32.24 -20.16 -71.42
N SER A 10 -33.49 -19.77 -71.65
CA SER A 10 -34.19 -18.72 -70.94
C SER A 10 -34.71 -19.28 -69.61
N SER A 11 -34.18 -18.79 -68.49
CA SER A 11 -34.71 -19.06 -67.15
C SER A 11 -35.51 -17.85 -66.69
N ARG A 12 -36.81 -18.05 -66.44
CA ARG A 12 -37.70 -17.06 -65.80
C ARG A 12 -37.38 -16.94 -64.30
N PRO A 13 -37.39 -15.74 -63.72
CA PRO A 13 -37.30 -15.58 -62.27
C PRO A 13 -38.62 -16.01 -61.61
N GLY A 14 -38.53 -16.84 -60.58
CA GLY A 14 -39.67 -17.30 -59.78
C GLY A 14 -40.25 -16.17 -58.93
N THR A 15 -41.57 -16.17 -58.77
CA THR A 15 -42.31 -15.30 -57.85
C THR A 15 -41.92 -15.59 -56.39
N PRO A 16 -41.65 -14.57 -55.57
CA PRO A 16 -41.39 -14.74 -54.14
C PRO A 16 -42.62 -15.33 -53.45
N SER A 17 -42.40 -16.24 -52.49
CA SER A 17 -43.45 -16.87 -51.70
C SER A 17 -44.10 -15.88 -50.74
N ASP A 18 -45.41 -16.02 -50.51
CA ASP A 18 -46.22 -15.17 -49.60
C ASP A 18 -45.60 -14.99 -48.19
N SER A 19 -44.80 -15.95 -47.73
CA SER A 19 -44.09 -15.85 -46.43
C SER A 19 -43.04 -14.74 -46.35
N GLN A 20 -42.49 -14.26 -47.47
CA GLN A 20 -41.56 -13.13 -47.45
C GLN A 20 -42.28 -11.79 -47.31
N PHE A 21 -43.55 -11.70 -47.71
CA PHE A 21 -44.32 -10.47 -47.56
C PHE A 21 -44.82 -10.28 -46.13
N ASP A 22 -45.22 -11.36 -45.44
CA ASP A 22 -45.66 -11.29 -44.05
C ASP A 22 -44.51 -10.89 -43.10
N ALA A 23 -43.30 -11.39 -43.34
CA ALA A 23 -42.12 -11.01 -42.55
C ALA A 23 -41.73 -9.53 -42.70
N ILE A 24 -42.02 -8.91 -43.84
CA ILE A 24 -41.78 -7.48 -44.08
C ILE A 24 -42.93 -6.65 -43.49
N ALA A 25 -44.17 -7.12 -43.54
CA ALA A 25 -45.31 -6.42 -42.95
C ALA A 25 -45.22 -6.31 -41.41
N ASP A 26 -44.76 -7.37 -40.73
CA ASP A 26 -44.56 -7.35 -39.27
C ASP A 26 -43.45 -6.38 -38.83
N MET A 27 -42.46 -6.14 -39.69
CA MET A 27 -41.36 -5.21 -39.41
C MET A 27 -41.79 -3.74 -39.43
N PHE A 28 -42.89 -3.40 -40.13
CA PHE A 28 -43.35 -2.02 -40.30
C PHE A 28 -44.58 -1.66 -39.47
N LEU A 29 -45.35 -2.63 -38.98
CA LEU A 29 -46.64 -2.36 -38.32
C LEU A 29 -46.60 -2.39 -36.78
N GLY A 30 -45.44 -2.62 -36.14
CA GLY A 30 -45.25 -2.35 -34.71
C GLY A 30 -46.26 -3.02 -33.76
N GLY A 31 -46.78 -4.19 -34.15
CA GLY A 31 -47.84 -4.90 -33.43
C GLY A 31 -47.37 -6.22 -32.85
N GLY A 32 -46.44 -6.17 -31.89
CA GLY A 32 -45.97 -7.34 -31.15
C GLY A 32 -46.43 -7.31 -29.70
N ASP A 33 -47.55 -8.00 -29.43
CA ASP A 33 -47.93 -8.67 -28.18
C ASP A 33 -47.11 -8.26 -26.92
N GLN A 34 -47.58 -7.22 -26.20
CA GLN A 34 -47.22 -6.98 -24.80
C GLN A 34 -47.81 -8.12 -23.96
N ARG A 35 -47.15 -9.28 -24.00
CA ARG A 35 -47.24 -10.23 -22.91
C ARG A 35 -46.43 -9.65 -21.77
N ASP A 36 -47.09 -9.53 -20.63
CA ASP A 36 -46.56 -9.22 -19.31
C ASP A 36 -45.44 -10.20 -18.91
N ALA A 37 -44.30 -10.14 -19.61
CA ALA A 37 -43.04 -10.53 -19.04
C ALA A 37 -42.69 -9.41 -18.06
N GLU A 38 -43.04 -9.63 -16.79
CA GLU A 38 -42.31 -9.06 -15.68
C GLU A 38 -40.82 -9.40 -15.90
N GLU A 39 -40.14 -8.58 -16.69
CA GLU A 39 -38.71 -8.39 -16.61
C GLU A 39 -38.46 -8.00 -15.15
N ARG A 40 -38.13 -9.02 -14.35
CA ARG A 40 -37.40 -8.85 -13.11
C ARG A 40 -36.10 -8.16 -13.50
N SER A 41 -36.18 -6.83 -13.60
CA SER A 41 -35.05 -5.94 -13.78
C SER A 41 -34.07 -6.34 -12.69
N ALA A 42 -32.99 -7.01 -13.08
CA ALA A 42 -31.97 -7.42 -12.15
C ALA A 42 -31.53 -6.14 -11.41
N PRO A 43 -31.49 -6.13 -10.08
CA PRO A 43 -31.14 -4.94 -9.33
C PRO A 43 -29.81 -4.41 -9.87
N ALA A 44 -29.79 -3.14 -10.28
CA ALA A 44 -28.58 -2.50 -10.79
C ALA A 44 -27.45 -2.74 -9.77
N ALA A 45 -26.37 -3.37 -10.22
CA ALA A 45 -25.27 -3.72 -9.34
C ALA A 45 -24.72 -2.44 -8.69
N VAL A 46 -24.73 -2.41 -7.35
CA VAL A 46 -24.13 -1.31 -6.60
C VAL A 46 -22.61 -1.42 -6.77
N CYS A 47 -22.01 -0.49 -7.49
CA CYS A 47 -20.56 -0.44 -7.66
C CYS A 47 -19.94 0.35 -6.50
N TYR A 48 -19.14 -0.32 -5.67
CA TYR A 48 -18.36 0.34 -4.63
C TYR A 48 -17.06 0.89 -5.21
N GLU A 49 -16.78 2.17 -4.98
CA GLU A 49 -15.45 2.71 -5.26
C GLU A 49 -14.44 2.10 -4.29
N THR A 50 -13.57 1.23 -4.81
CA THR A 50 -12.50 0.59 -4.04
C THR A 50 -11.13 1.09 -4.49
N GLU A 51 -10.39 1.65 -3.53
CA GLU A 51 -9.03 2.14 -3.71
C GLU A 51 -8.05 1.23 -2.98
N LEU A 52 -7.05 0.70 -3.69
CA LEU A 52 -5.91 0.02 -3.07
C LEU A 52 -4.88 1.06 -2.64
N LEU A 53 -4.30 0.90 -1.46
CA LEU A 53 -3.29 1.79 -0.91
C LEU A 53 -2.01 1.02 -0.56
N ILE A 54 -0.88 1.41 -1.15
CA ILE A 54 0.46 0.97 -0.69
C ILE A 54 1.05 2.07 0.19
N PRO A 55 1.40 1.78 1.45
CA PRO A 55 2.30 2.62 2.23
C PRO A 55 3.75 2.38 1.80
N GLY A 56 4.47 3.40 1.34
CA GLY A 56 5.85 3.28 0.87
C GLY A 56 6.74 4.42 1.36
N HIS A 57 7.91 4.13 1.91
CA HIS A 57 8.91 5.15 2.29
C HIS A 57 8.35 6.30 3.16
N LEU A 58 7.43 5.94 4.07
CA LEU A 58 6.81 6.89 4.97
C LEU A 58 7.75 7.29 6.13
N PRO A 59 7.52 8.47 6.73
CA PRO A 59 8.10 8.78 8.03
C PRO A 59 7.70 7.73 9.09
N VAL A 60 8.30 7.81 10.28
CA VAL A 60 8.00 6.91 11.40
C VAL A 60 6.47 6.79 11.62
N LEU A 61 6.00 5.59 11.99
CA LEU A 61 4.58 5.25 12.18
C LEU A 61 3.76 5.23 10.87
N SER A 62 4.15 4.40 9.90
CA SER A 62 3.41 4.23 8.63
C SER A 62 1.91 4.03 8.80
N GLY A 63 1.51 3.23 9.80
CA GLY A 63 0.10 2.98 10.13
C GLY A 63 -0.68 4.25 10.46
N ALA A 64 -0.09 5.20 11.20
CA ALA A 64 -0.77 6.44 11.55
C ALA A 64 -1.05 7.30 10.31
N TRP A 65 -0.12 7.36 9.35
CA TRP A 65 -0.30 8.10 8.10
C TRP A 65 -1.39 7.52 7.21
N VAL A 66 -1.53 6.19 7.18
CA VAL A 66 -2.62 5.51 6.46
C VAL A 66 -3.98 5.96 6.99
N VAL A 67 -4.14 6.00 8.31
CA VAL A 67 -5.40 6.43 8.93
C VAL A 67 -5.65 7.93 8.71
N GLN A 68 -4.61 8.77 8.73
CA GLN A 68 -4.75 10.20 8.36
C GLN A 68 -5.19 10.39 6.91
N TYR A 69 -4.64 9.60 5.98
CA TYR A 69 -5.04 9.64 4.58
C TYR A 69 -6.50 9.27 4.41
N ALA A 70 -6.92 8.16 5.01
CA ALA A 70 -8.32 7.74 5.02
C ALA A 70 -9.24 8.83 5.63
N SER A 71 -8.82 9.52 6.68
CA SER A 71 -9.61 10.58 7.32
C SER A 71 -9.73 11.81 6.43
N ARG A 72 -8.65 12.19 5.73
CA ARG A 72 -8.69 13.28 4.75
C ARG A 72 -9.63 12.95 3.59
N LEU A 73 -9.59 11.71 3.11
CA LEU A 73 -10.48 11.22 2.07
C LEU A 73 -11.95 11.27 2.50
N ALA A 74 -12.26 10.88 3.75
CA ALA A 74 -13.62 10.95 4.29
C ALA A 74 -14.11 12.41 4.33
N ARG A 75 -13.31 13.31 4.91
CA ARG A 75 -13.63 14.75 5.00
C ARG A 75 -13.78 15.41 3.63
N ALA A 76 -12.89 15.11 2.68
CA ALA A 76 -12.93 15.68 1.34
C ALA A 76 -14.13 15.17 0.54
N GLY A 77 -14.49 13.89 0.68
CA GLY A 77 -15.63 13.29 -0.02
C GLY A 77 -16.99 13.51 0.65
N GLY A 78 -17.01 14.00 1.89
CA GLY A 78 -18.23 14.16 2.69
C GLY A 78 -18.92 12.82 3.02
N VAL A 79 -18.24 11.69 2.85
CA VAL A 79 -18.78 10.34 3.08
C VAL A 79 -17.81 9.52 3.94
N PRO A 80 -18.30 8.53 4.71
CA PRO A 80 -17.43 7.66 5.48
C PRO A 80 -16.45 6.88 4.59
N VAL A 81 -15.27 6.56 5.13
CA VAL A 81 -14.27 5.69 4.50
C VAL A 81 -14.09 4.45 5.37
N ALA A 82 -14.32 3.28 4.80
CA ALA A 82 -13.97 2.01 5.40
C ALA A 82 -12.52 1.69 5.03
N LEU A 83 -11.64 1.69 6.03
CA LEU A 83 -10.23 1.36 5.90
C LEU A 83 -10.01 -0.08 6.35
N ALA A 84 -9.70 -0.96 5.41
CA ALA A 84 -9.14 -2.29 5.69
C ALA A 84 -7.62 -2.20 5.69
N GLN A 85 -6.96 -2.53 6.81
CA GLN A 85 -5.50 -2.65 6.87
C GLN A 85 -5.14 -4.13 6.92
N LEU A 86 -4.51 -4.62 5.85
CA LEU A 86 -4.11 -6.01 5.66
C LEU A 86 -2.59 -6.11 5.85
N GLY A 87 -2.18 -6.70 6.97
CA GLY A 87 -0.79 -6.99 7.29
C GLY A 87 -0.50 -8.49 7.22
N ALA A 88 0.77 -8.85 7.37
CA ALA A 88 1.20 -10.25 7.34
C ALA A 88 0.61 -11.12 8.46
N GLU A 89 0.27 -10.50 9.59
CA GLU A 89 -0.18 -11.17 10.82
C GLU A 89 -1.37 -10.45 11.47
N ARG A 90 -1.97 -9.49 10.78
CA ARG A 90 -3.05 -8.70 11.36
C ARG A 90 -3.95 -8.14 10.28
N THR A 91 -5.25 -8.28 10.49
CA THR A 91 -6.29 -7.63 9.69
C THR A 91 -7.11 -6.75 10.61
N SER A 92 -7.34 -5.51 10.19
CA SER A 92 -8.26 -4.62 10.89
C SER A 92 -9.14 -3.85 9.92
N VAL A 93 -10.36 -3.55 10.36
CA VAL A 93 -11.30 -2.71 9.63
C VAL A 93 -11.73 -1.58 10.55
N GLN A 94 -11.62 -0.35 10.06
CA GLN A 94 -12.01 0.87 10.76
C GLN A 94 -12.90 1.71 9.84
N ILE A 95 -13.89 2.38 10.42
CA ILE A 95 -14.71 3.35 9.68
C ILE A 95 -14.31 4.75 10.13
N LEU A 96 -13.90 5.56 9.18
CA LEU A 96 -13.51 6.95 9.38
C LEU A 96 -14.62 7.85 8.90
N TRP A 97 -15.06 8.75 9.77
CA TRP A 97 -16.24 9.56 9.52
C TRP A 97 -15.83 10.99 9.13
N PRO A 98 -16.52 11.62 8.15
CA PRO A 98 -16.31 13.04 7.85
C PRO A 98 -16.69 13.94 9.02
N VAL A 99 -17.77 13.56 9.71
CA VAL A 99 -18.35 14.20 10.90
C VAL A 99 -18.68 13.10 11.91
N GLU A 100 -18.66 13.40 13.20
CA GLU A 100 -19.02 12.45 14.25
C GLU A 100 -20.42 11.86 14.02
N PRO A 101 -20.57 10.52 13.95
CA PRO A 101 -21.87 9.91 13.72
C PRO A 101 -22.74 9.95 14.99
N GLU A 102 -24.06 9.98 14.83
CA GLU A 102 -25.00 9.91 15.97
C GLU A 102 -24.93 8.56 16.69
N SER A 103 -24.71 7.49 15.93
CA SER A 103 -24.50 6.15 16.46
C SER A 103 -23.24 5.54 15.85
N ARG A 104 -22.39 4.97 16.70
CA ARG A 104 -21.19 4.26 16.26
C ARG A 104 -21.53 2.78 16.08
N PRO A 105 -21.05 2.14 15.00
CA PRO A 105 -21.22 0.70 14.83
C PRO A 105 -20.52 -0.05 15.96
N GLU A 106 -21.11 -1.16 16.38
CA GLU A 106 -20.51 -2.06 17.36
C GLU A 106 -19.30 -2.77 16.76
N ARG A 107 -18.34 -3.15 17.62
CA ARG A 107 -17.23 -4.01 17.19
C ARG A 107 -17.77 -5.37 16.78
N ALA A 108 -17.53 -5.75 15.54
CA ALA A 108 -17.84 -7.05 14.98
C ALA A 108 -16.87 -8.12 15.50
N ASN A 109 -17.39 -9.34 15.63
CA ASN A 109 -16.66 -10.53 16.07
C ASN A 109 -16.01 -11.29 14.90
N ASP A 110 -16.36 -10.97 13.65
CA ASP A 110 -15.82 -11.55 12.44
C ASP A 110 -15.74 -10.50 11.32
N LEU A 111 -14.90 -10.77 10.32
CA LEU A 111 -14.63 -9.85 9.22
C LEU A 111 -15.87 -9.61 8.33
N ARG A 112 -16.69 -10.64 8.10
CA ARG A 112 -17.89 -10.55 7.25
C ARG A 112 -18.89 -9.55 7.83
N ARG A 113 -19.14 -9.63 9.15
CA ARG A 113 -19.99 -8.67 9.86
C ARG A 113 -19.39 -7.27 9.86
N ALA A 114 -18.07 -7.14 9.98
CA ALA A 114 -17.40 -5.85 9.91
C ALA A 114 -17.57 -5.15 8.54
N VAL A 115 -17.42 -5.92 7.46
CA VAL A 115 -17.66 -5.46 6.09
C VAL A 115 -19.13 -5.07 5.90
N HIS A 116 -20.05 -5.85 6.47
CA HIS A 116 -21.47 -5.50 6.46
C HIS A 116 -21.78 -4.16 7.16
N GLU A 117 -21.26 -3.92 8.36
CA GLU A 117 -21.46 -2.63 9.06
C GLU A 117 -20.82 -1.45 8.30
N ALA A 118 -19.67 -1.68 7.65
CA ALA A 118 -19.04 -0.68 6.78
C ALA A 118 -19.91 -0.35 5.55
N ASN A 119 -20.43 -1.35 4.85
CA ASN A 119 -21.31 -1.15 3.69
C ASN A 119 -22.63 -0.47 4.08
N ARG A 120 -23.21 -0.83 5.23
CA ARG A 120 -24.41 -0.16 5.79
C ARG A 120 -24.17 1.31 6.11
N SER A 121 -22.93 1.71 6.38
CA SER A 121 -22.56 3.11 6.63
C SER A 121 -22.42 3.93 5.33
N GLY A 122 -22.62 3.33 4.15
CA GLY A 122 -22.40 3.98 2.85
C GLY A 122 -20.93 4.34 2.62
N ALA A 123 -20.02 3.59 3.23
CA ALA A 123 -18.61 3.89 3.20
C ALA A 123 -17.98 3.54 1.85
N ARG A 124 -17.08 4.39 1.36
CA ARG A 124 -16.13 4.03 0.29
C ARG A 124 -15.02 3.16 0.85
N TRP A 125 -14.46 2.25 0.05
CA TRP A 125 -13.43 1.32 0.53
C TRP A 125 -12.02 1.80 0.18
N LEU A 126 -11.16 1.73 1.20
CA LEU A 126 -9.73 1.92 1.09
C LEU A 126 -9.04 0.70 1.69
N ILE A 127 -8.34 -0.08 0.87
CA ILE A 127 -7.66 -1.30 1.30
C ILE A 127 -6.15 -1.04 1.31
N ALA A 128 -5.60 -0.86 2.52
CA ALA A 128 -4.17 -0.70 2.73
C ALA A 128 -3.49 -2.06 2.86
N THR A 129 -2.52 -2.34 1.98
CA THR A 129 -1.84 -3.63 1.87
C THR A 129 -0.36 -3.45 1.53
N ASP A 130 0.44 -4.51 1.62
CA ASP A 130 1.80 -4.52 1.08
C ASP A 130 1.83 -4.61 -0.46
N GLU A 131 3.02 -4.36 -1.02
CA GLU A 131 3.22 -4.34 -2.48
C GLU A 131 2.91 -5.69 -3.14
N VAL A 132 3.21 -6.82 -2.50
CA VAL A 132 3.00 -8.14 -3.10
C VAL A 132 1.50 -8.41 -3.24
N SER A 133 0.74 -8.23 -2.16
CA SER A 133 -0.70 -8.43 -2.17
C SER A 133 -1.42 -7.39 -3.05
N MET A 134 -0.93 -6.14 -3.16
CA MET A 134 -1.49 -5.20 -4.14
C MET A 134 -1.34 -5.72 -5.56
N MET A 135 -0.15 -6.19 -5.96
CA MET A 135 0.10 -6.61 -7.35
C MET A 135 -0.83 -7.73 -7.79
N SER A 136 -1.12 -8.67 -6.89
CA SER A 136 -2.09 -9.75 -7.15
C SER A 136 -3.52 -9.22 -7.32
N ALA A 137 -3.90 -8.15 -6.62
CA ALA A 137 -5.24 -7.58 -6.67
C ALA A 137 -5.46 -6.58 -7.81
N LEU A 138 -4.41 -6.08 -8.48
CA LEU A 138 -4.54 -5.10 -9.58
C LEU A 138 -5.29 -5.66 -10.81
N GLY A 139 -5.35 -6.98 -10.95
CA GLY A 139 -6.12 -7.65 -12.00
C GLY A 139 -7.62 -7.73 -11.72
N ASP A 140 -8.06 -7.38 -10.50
CA ASP A 140 -9.46 -7.46 -10.11
C ASP A 140 -10.26 -6.26 -10.63
N ASP A 141 -11.43 -6.53 -11.23
CA ASP A 141 -12.24 -5.50 -11.87
C ASP A 141 -12.86 -4.50 -10.88
N ARG A 142 -12.99 -4.90 -9.60
CA ARG A 142 -13.59 -4.12 -8.51
C ARG A 142 -12.67 -3.02 -8.00
N VAL A 143 -11.38 -3.09 -8.34
CA VAL A 143 -10.40 -2.06 -8.00
C VAL A 143 -10.50 -0.93 -9.01
N SER A 144 -10.97 0.24 -8.58
CA SER A 144 -11.07 1.44 -9.43
C SER A 144 -9.79 2.26 -9.45
N SER A 145 -8.90 2.06 -8.46
CA SER A 145 -7.73 2.90 -8.30
C SER A 145 -6.66 2.28 -7.41
N ALA A 146 -5.41 2.69 -7.67
CA ALA A 146 -4.25 2.34 -6.87
C ALA A 146 -3.53 3.62 -6.44
N CYS A 147 -3.39 3.82 -5.13
CA CYS A 147 -2.72 4.96 -4.53
C CYS A 147 -1.44 4.51 -3.80
N LEU A 148 -0.36 5.27 -3.98
CA LEU A 148 0.85 5.15 -3.19
C LEU A 148 0.93 6.30 -2.18
N LEU A 149 1.02 5.98 -0.89
CA LEU A 149 1.24 6.94 0.19
C LEU A 149 2.72 6.97 0.56
N THR A 150 3.40 8.10 0.34
CA THR A 150 4.86 8.24 0.50
C THR A 150 5.32 9.59 1.08
N ALA A 151 6.59 9.74 1.43
CA ALA A 151 7.17 11.01 1.83
C ALA A 151 7.59 11.86 0.60
N PRO A 152 7.66 13.21 0.69
CA PRO A 152 8.00 14.08 -0.45
C PRO A 152 9.51 14.19 -0.74
N ASN A 153 10.35 13.54 0.08
CA ASN A 153 11.80 13.62 -0.07
C ASN A 153 12.29 12.88 -1.32
N GLU A 154 13.50 13.18 -1.78
CA GLU A 154 14.04 12.66 -3.04
C GLU A 154 14.10 11.13 -3.09
N ALA A 155 14.59 10.48 -2.03
CA ALA A 155 14.68 9.02 -1.99
C ALA A 155 13.29 8.36 -2.07
N ALA A 156 12.33 8.88 -1.30
CA ALA A 156 10.96 8.41 -1.31
C ALA A 156 10.25 8.68 -2.66
N THR A 157 10.58 9.79 -3.33
CA THR A 157 10.08 10.13 -4.67
C THR A 157 10.59 9.14 -5.74
N VAL A 158 11.87 8.79 -5.70
CA VAL A 158 12.47 7.81 -6.63
C VAL A 158 11.87 6.42 -6.40
N ALA A 159 11.75 6.00 -5.14
CA ALA A 159 11.14 4.72 -4.82
C ALA A 159 9.66 4.68 -5.19
N ALA A 160 8.95 5.79 -4.99
CA ALA A 160 7.55 5.93 -5.39
C ALA A 160 7.37 5.73 -6.90
N TYR A 161 8.20 6.37 -7.71
CA TYR A 161 8.19 6.16 -9.15
C TYR A 161 8.45 4.69 -9.53
N GLN A 162 9.38 3.99 -8.85
CA GLN A 162 9.65 2.58 -9.12
C GLN A 162 8.42 1.70 -8.83
N THR A 163 7.76 1.90 -7.69
CA THR A 163 6.52 1.19 -7.37
C THR A 163 5.42 1.48 -8.38
N ILE A 164 5.21 2.75 -8.75
CA ILE A 164 4.19 3.13 -9.74
C ILE A 164 4.49 2.51 -11.11
N LYS A 165 5.76 2.44 -11.51
CA LYS A 165 6.18 1.74 -12.73
C LYS A 165 5.82 0.26 -12.68
N SER A 166 6.07 -0.42 -11.55
CA SER A 166 5.68 -1.82 -11.35
C SER A 166 4.16 -2.00 -11.43
N VAL A 167 3.39 -1.16 -10.75
CA VAL A 167 1.90 -1.17 -10.79
C VAL A 167 1.40 -0.98 -12.22
N ALA A 168 1.95 -0.01 -12.97
CA ALA A 168 1.52 0.26 -14.34
C ALA A 168 1.86 -0.90 -15.30
N GLN A 169 3.00 -1.56 -15.10
CA GLN A 169 3.35 -2.76 -15.85
C GLN A 169 2.37 -3.91 -15.55
N GLU A 170 1.99 -4.08 -14.30
CA GLU A 170 1.06 -5.15 -13.91
C GLU A 170 -0.34 -4.90 -14.45
N LEU A 171 -0.85 -3.66 -14.35
CA LEU A 171 -2.11 -3.27 -15.00
C LEU A 171 -2.08 -3.51 -16.51
N SER A 172 -0.95 -3.28 -17.17
CA SER A 172 -0.79 -3.57 -18.59
C SER A 172 -0.83 -5.07 -18.89
N ARG A 173 -0.23 -5.91 -18.04
CA ARG A 173 -0.30 -7.38 -18.17
C ARG A 173 -1.71 -7.91 -17.97
N ALA A 174 -2.44 -7.33 -17.01
CA ALA A 174 -3.83 -7.67 -16.73
C ALA A 174 -4.83 -7.12 -17.77
N GLY A 175 -4.39 -6.29 -18.72
CA GLY A 175 -5.29 -5.64 -19.69
C GLY A 175 -6.17 -4.55 -19.07
N ARG A 176 -5.78 -4.02 -17.91
CA ARG A 176 -6.55 -3.08 -17.06
C ARG A 176 -5.99 -1.66 -17.08
N SER A 177 -5.17 -1.32 -18.07
CA SER A 177 -4.48 -0.01 -18.15
C SER A 177 -5.41 1.20 -18.21
N GLU A 178 -6.65 1.06 -18.64
CA GLU A 178 -7.60 2.19 -18.75
C GLU A 178 -8.59 2.27 -17.58
N GLY A 179 -8.82 1.17 -16.85
CA GLY A 179 -9.85 1.08 -15.81
C GLY A 179 -9.40 1.45 -14.39
N VAL A 180 -8.09 1.60 -14.14
CA VAL A 180 -7.54 1.82 -12.80
C VAL A 180 -6.73 3.11 -12.74
N SER A 181 -7.21 4.12 -12.00
CA SER A 181 -6.48 5.39 -11.83
C SER A 181 -5.24 5.21 -10.94
N LEU A 182 -4.11 5.78 -11.38
CA LEU A 182 -2.86 5.78 -10.62
C LEU A 182 -2.70 7.09 -9.85
N ARG A 183 -2.59 6.98 -8.53
CA ARG A 183 -2.58 8.15 -7.64
C ARG A 183 -1.40 8.11 -6.67
N VAL A 184 -0.98 9.28 -6.20
CA VAL A 184 0.04 9.42 -5.16
C VAL A 184 -0.46 10.37 -4.08
N ALA A 185 -0.19 10.02 -2.83
CA ALA A 185 -0.41 10.88 -1.68
C ALA A 185 0.91 11.10 -0.92
N PHE A 186 1.12 12.32 -0.41
CA PHE A 186 2.33 12.68 0.32
C PHE A 186 2.06 12.90 1.81
N ALA A 187 2.85 12.24 2.65
CA ALA A 187 2.81 12.34 4.10
C ALA A 187 3.98 13.18 4.64
N GLY A 188 3.71 13.98 5.68
CA GLY A 188 4.69 14.87 6.30
C GLY A 188 5.10 16.05 5.41
N ALA A 189 4.22 16.52 4.52
CA ALA A 189 4.54 17.52 3.51
C ALA A 189 3.51 18.67 3.49
N SER A 190 3.95 19.88 3.15
CA SER A 190 3.04 20.95 2.73
C SER A 190 2.48 20.66 1.34
N GLU A 191 1.39 21.34 0.94
CA GLU A 191 0.81 21.17 -0.39
C GLU A 191 1.84 21.47 -1.49
N ASP A 192 2.58 22.58 -1.39
CA ASP A 192 3.69 22.94 -2.30
C ASP A 192 4.78 21.85 -2.39
N ASP A 193 5.14 21.20 -1.28
CA ASP A 193 6.14 20.12 -1.28
C ASP A 193 5.61 18.88 -2.00
N GLY A 194 4.33 18.55 -1.76
CA GLY A 194 3.64 17.46 -2.43
C GLY A 194 3.50 17.69 -3.93
N GLU A 195 3.12 18.89 -4.36
CA GLU A 195 3.02 19.27 -5.78
C GLU A 195 4.38 19.16 -6.48
N ARG A 196 5.45 19.71 -5.89
CA ARG A 196 6.82 19.58 -6.44
C ARG A 196 7.31 18.14 -6.50
N ALA A 197 6.90 17.29 -5.56
CA ALA A 197 7.19 15.86 -5.61
C ALA A 197 6.39 15.16 -6.71
N LEU A 198 5.10 15.48 -6.86
CA LEU A 198 4.26 14.97 -7.94
C LEU A 198 4.82 15.34 -9.31
N GLU A 199 5.17 16.60 -9.55
CA GLU A 199 5.71 17.05 -10.84
C GLU A 199 6.96 16.26 -11.27
N ARG A 200 7.81 15.88 -10.30
CA ARG A 200 8.98 15.03 -10.56
C ARG A 200 8.58 13.62 -10.96
N ILE A 201 7.62 13.02 -10.27
CA ILE A 201 7.09 11.68 -10.58
C ILE A 201 6.38 11.70 -11.93
N ASP A 202 5.48 12.65 -12.16
CA ASP A 202 4.67 12.78 -13.37
C ASP A 202 5.55 13.02 -14.61
N ARG A 203 6.60 13.86 -14.49
CA ARG A 203 7.60 14.03 -15.57
C ARG A 203 8.28 12.71 -15.93
N ALA A 204 8.68 11.91 -14.95
CA ALA A 204 9.29 10.61 -15.20
C ALA A 204 8.27 9.61 -15.79
N ALA A 205 7.05 9.60 -15.27
CA ALA A 205 5.97 8.72 -15.72
C ALA A 205 5.49 9.05 -17.13
N GLY A 206 5.41 10.33 -17.52
CA GLY A 206 5.05 10.74 -18.87
C GLY A 206 5.98 10.16 -19.94
N VAL A 207 7.27 10.02 -19.62
CA VAL A 207 8.27 9.44 -20.54
C VAL A 207 8.14 7.91 -20.64
N PHE A 208 7.98 7.21 -19.51
CA PHE A 208 8.14 5.75 -19.46
C PHE A 208 6.83 4.97 -19.31
N ILE A 209 5.83 5.55 -18.65
CA ILE A 209 4.55 4.91 -18.32
C ILE A 209 3.45 5.39 -19.27
N ARG A 210 3.57 6.62 -19.80
CA ARG A 210 2.56 7.27 -20.68
C ARG A 210 1.17 7.33 -20.04
N ARG A 211 1.11 7.45 -18.72
CA ARG A 211 -0.11 7.66 -17.94
C ARG A 211 0.10 8.84 -17.01
N ARG A 212 -0.95 9.63 -16.83
CA ARG A 212 -0.98 10.71 -15.86
C ARG A 212 -1.05 10.13 -14.45
N ILE A 213 -0.30 10.70 -13.53
CA ILE A 213 -0.37 10.36 -12.11
C ILE A 213 -1.08 11.49 -11.39
N GLU A 214 -2.12 11.15 -10.62
CA GLU A 214 -2.92 12.14 -9.91
C GLU A 214 -2.41 12.33 -8.48
N LEU A 215 -2.38 13.57 -8.00
CA LEU A 215 -2.18 13.85 -6.58
C LEU A 215 -3.50 13.63 -5.85
N ALA A 216 -3.55 12.58 -5.03
CA ALA A 216 -4.72 12.28 -4.21
C ALA A 216 -4.79 13.20 -2.98
N ALA A 217 -3.65 13.41 -2.30
CA ALA A 217 -3.60 14.24 -1.11
C ALA A 217 -2.18 14.62 -0.69
N THR A 218 -2.09 15.70 0.08
CA THR A 218 -0.90 16.02 0.87
C THR A 218 -1.29 16.21 2.34
N ILE A 219 -0.56 15.57 3.26
CA ILE A 219 -0.85 15.50 4.69
C ILE A 219 0.35 16.02 5.47
N ALA A 220 0.29 17.25 5.95
CA ALA A 220 1.43 17.89 6.63
C ALA A 220 1.74 17.28 8.00
N ARG A 221 0.73 16.84 8.75
CA ARG A 221 0.87 16.36 10.12
C ARG A 221 -0.20 15.34 10.49
N ILE A 222 0.12 14.50 11.47
CA ILE A 222 -0.84 13.61 12.13
C ILE A 222 -1.70 14.46 13.08
N ALA A 223 -3.02 14.33 12.97
CA ALA A 223 -4.00 15.03 13.80
C ALA A 223 -4.95 14.04 14.50
N SER A 224 -5.76 14.54 15.45
CA SER A 224 -6.85 13.75 16.00
C SER A 224 -7.92 13.48 14.92
N ILE A 225 -8.46 12.27 14.94
CA ILE A 225 -9.37 11.74 13.94
C ILE A 225 -10.54 11.03 14.62
N THR A 226 -11.71 11.08 13.99
CA THR A 226 -12.86 10.26 14.36
C THR A 226 -12.79 8.96 13.56
N ALA A 227 -12.41 7.88 14.24
CA ALA A 227 -12.38 6.54 13.69
C ALA A 227 -13.09 5.58 14.66
N THR A 228 -13.85 4.63 14.11
CA THR A 228 -14.46 3.54 14.87
C THR A 228 -13.83 2.23 14.41
N ALA A 229 -13.11 1.56 15.30
CA ALA A 229 -12.59 0.22 15.02
C ALA A 229 -13.73 -0.78 15.06
N VAL A 230 -14.08 -1.33 13.90
CA VAL A 230 -15.18 -2.31 13.78
C VAL A 230 -14.66 -3.74 13.82
N TYR A 231 -13.41 -4.00 13.42
CA TYR A 231 -12.83 -5.33 13.47
C TYR A 231 -11.32 -5.30 13.58
N GLU A 232 -10.79 -6.32 14.23
CA GLU A 232 -9.36 -6.54 14.41
C GLU A 232 -9.14 -8.02 14.75
N SER A 233 -8.21 -8.65 14.04
CA SER A 233 -7.80 -10.03 14.23
C SER A 233 -6.31 -10.17 13.94
N ASP A 234 -5.65 -11.13 14.59
CA ASP A 234 -4.26 -11.52 14.35
C ASP A 234 -4.13 -12.54 13.19
N GLU A 235 -5.21 -12.74 12.44
CA GLU A 235 -5.23 -13.57 11.24
C GLU A 235 -4.92 -12.73 10.00
N ARG A 236 -4.17 -13.32 9.07
CA ARG A 236 -3.90 -12.74 7.75
C ARG A 236 -5.13 -12.94 6.85
N THR A 237 -5.56 -11.87 6.20
CA THR A 237 -6.60 -11.90 5.16
C THR A 237 -6.01 -11.37 3.85
N ASP A 238 -6.35 -11.99 2.72
CA ASP A 238 -5.95 -11.48 1.40
C ASP A 238 -6.85 -10.32 0.93
N VAL A 239 -6.37 -9.51 0.00
CA VAL A 239 -7.15 -8.41 -0.60
C VAL A 239 -8.36 -8.97 -1.33
N VAL A 240 -8.20 -10.08 -2.06
CA VAL A 240 -9.29 -10.68 -2.84
C VAL A 240 -10.43 -11.15 -1.94
N ASP A 241 -10.11 -11.76 -0.79
CA ASP A 241 -11.12 -12.21 0.18
C ASP A 241 -11.95 -11.02 0.71
N VAL A 242 -11.30 -9.87 0.95
CA VAL A 242 -12.00 -8.65 1.38
C VAL A 242 -12.89 -8.11 0.27
N LEU A 243 -12.42 -8.10 -0.98
CA LEU A 243 -13.23 -7.68 -2.14
C LEU A 243 -14.47 -8.57 -2.31
N ASP A 244 -14.31 -9.89 -2.18
CA ASP A 244 -15.43 -10.85 -2.22
C ASP A 244 -16.46 -10.55 -1.13
N LEU A 245 -16.00 -10.30 0.11
CA LEU A 245 -16.90 -9.94 1.21
C LEU A 245 -17.63 -8.61 0.98
N ILE A 246 -16.98 -7.62 0.35
CA ILE A 246 -17.59 -6.32 0.04
C ILE A 246 -18.74 -6.50 -0.95
N GLU A 247 -18.53 -7.31 -1.98
CA GLU A 247 -19.53 -7.59 -3.02
C GLU A 247 -20.70 -8.45 -2.49
N GLU A 248 -20.41 -9.46 -1.67
CA GLU A 248 -21.41 -10.35 -1.06
C GLU A 248 -22.32 -9.65 -0.03
N SER A 249 -21.92 -8.47 0.44
CA SER A 249 -22.62 -7.73 1.50
C SER A 249 -23.36 -6.53 0.92
N PRO A 250 -24.61 -6.69 0.44
CA PRO A 250 -25.35 -5.62 -0.19
C PRO A 250 -25.64 -4.48 0.79
N VAL A 251 -25.57 -3.23 0.29
CA VAL A 251 -26.04 -2.06 1.05
C VAL A 251 -27.51 -2.25 1.38
N ALA A 252 -27.84 -2.24 2.67
CA ALA A 252 -29.23 -2.33 3.11
C ALA A 252 -29.97 -1.01 2.81
N GLY A 253 -30.53 -0.92 1.61
CA GLY A 253 -31.72 -0.11 1.30
C GLY A 253 -31.54 1.40 1.19
N GLU A 254 -31.49 1.88 -0.04
CA GLU A 254 -32.41 2.82 -0.70
C GLU A 254 -31.66 3.33 -1.93
N ALA A 255 -32.34 3.33 -3.09
CA ALA A 255 -31.78 3.74 -4.37
C ALA A 255 -31.22 5.17 -4.27
N SER A 256 -29.96 5.30 -3.89
CA SER A 256 -29.23 6.55 -3.96
C SER A 256 -29.14 6.89 -5.44
N GLU A 257 -29.75 8.02 -5.81
CA GLU A 257 -29.70 8.53 -7.17
C GLU A 257 -28.25 8.54 -7.69
N PRO A 258 -28.02 8.16 -8.96
CA PRO A 258 -26.68 8.02 -9.52
C PRO A 258 -25.88 9.31 -9.32
N ARG A 259 -24.81 9.17 -8.53
CA ARG A 259 -23.94 10.25 -8.08
C ARG A 259 -23.24 10.87 -9.29
N ARG A 260 -23.48 12.17 -9.52
CA ARG A 260 -22.86 12.95 -10.61
C ARG A 260 -21.32 12.87 -10.52
N GLU A 261 -20.70 12.31 -11.55
CA GLU A 261 -19.25 12.33 -11.76
C GLU A 261 -18.70 13.76 -11.67
N MET A 262 -17.78 14.01 -10.75
CA MET A 262 -17.02 15.26 -10.68
C MET A 262 -15.86 15.21 -11.69
N SER A 263 -15.96 16.05 -12.72
CA SER A 263 -15.01 16.18 -13.83
C SER A 263 -13.71 16.91 -13.47
N ALA A 264 -12.63 16.52 -14.17
CA ALA A 264 -11.22 16.76 -13.90
C ALA A 264 -10.69 18.20 -14.08
N ALA A 265 -9.55 18.49 -13.42
CA ALA A 265 -8.82 19.76 -13.45
C ALA A 265 -7.91 19.94 -14.71
N PRO A 266 -7.67 21.19 -15.18
CA PRO A 266 -7.05 21.50 -16.47
C PRO A 266 -5.52 21.28 -16.52
N SER A 267 -4.96 20.95 -17.70
CA SER A 267 -3.53 20.66 -17.92
C SER A 267 -2.77 21.80 -18.59
N PHE A 268 -1.44 21.87 -18.34
CA PHE A 268 -0.49 22.77 -19.01
C PHE A 268 0.79 22.00 -19.38
N ASP A 269 1.33 22.26 -20.57
CA ASP A 269 2.56 21.65 -21.12
C ASP A 269 3.82 22.47 -20.76
N PRO A 270 4.93 21.83 -20.35
CA PRO A 270 6.23 22.48 -20.43
C PRO A 270 7.34 21.71 -21.18
N VAL A 271 8.24 22.53 -21.71
CA VAL A 271 9.34 22.27 -22.65
C VAL A 271 10.55 21.57 -22.00
N ILE A 272 11.22 20.69 -22.77
CA ILE A 272 12.29 19.78 -22.35
C ILE A 272 13.69 20.36 -22.61
N MET A 273 14.63 20.22 -21.66
CA MET A 273 16.08 20.26 -21.90
C MET A 273 16.82 19.17 -21.07
N SER A 274 17.88 18.60 -21.66
CA SER A 274 18.56 17.37 -21.19
C SER A 274 20.05 17.57 -20.83
N LYS A 275 20.60 16.77 -19.88
CA LYS A 275 22.04 16.42 -19.74
C LYS A 275 22.28 15.22 -18.77
N PRO A 276 23.49 14.60 -18.64
CA PRO A 276 23.70 13.15 -18.75
C PRO A 276 24.32 12.44 -17.50
N ALA A 277 24.48 11.11 -17.59
CA ALA A 277 24.80 10.14 -16.53
C ALA A 277 26.30 9.85 -16.30
N VAL A 278 26.64 9.31 -15.10
CA VAL A 278 27.96 8.79 -14.71
C VAL A 278 27.82 7.37 -14.10
N ALA A 279 28.74 6.47 -14.45
CA ALA A 279 28.76 5.05 -14.08
C ALA A 279 29.77 4.74 -12.94
N GLY A 280 29.43 3.79 -12.06
CA GLY A 280 30.27 3.31 -10.94
C GLY A 280 30.60 1.82 -11.01
N LYS A 281 31.82 1.46 -10.57
CA LYS A 281 32.46 0.11 -10.58
C LYS A 281 32.09 -0.75 -9.34
N ALA A 282 32.19 -2.08 -9.50
CA ALA A 282 31.86 -3.10 -8.50
C ALA A 282 32.94 -3.34 -7.41
N PRO A 283 32.57 -3.80 -6.19
CA PRO A 283 33.51 -4.06 -5.09
C PRO A 283 33.92 -5.54 -4.94
N ALA A 284 35.03 -5.74 -4.20
CA ALA A 284 35.79 -6.98 -4.03
C ALA A 284 35.19 -8.01 -3.06
N GLU A 285 35.67 -9.26 -3.18
CA GLU A 285 35.23 -10.47 -2.45
C GLU A 285 35.32 -10.41 -0.92
N TRP A 286 34.27 -10.90 -0.25
CA TRP A 286 34.10 -10.93 1.22
C TRP A 286 34.27 -12.35 1.78
N LYS A 287 34.97 -12.50 2.92
CA LYS A 287 35.07 -13.77 3.68
C LYS A 287 34.12 -13.75 4.88
N ALA A 288 33.32 -14.81 5.05
CA ALA A 288 32.34 -14.90 6.13
C ALA A 288 33.01 -15.23 7.48
N GLU A 289 32.84 -14.35 8.47
CA GLU A 289 33.21 -14.60 9.87
C GLU A 289 32.00 -15.12 10.65
N THR A 290 32.24 -16.03 11.60
CA THR A 290 31.20 -16.60 12.49
C THR A 290 30.81 -15.62 13.61
N PRO A 291 29.51 -15.59 14.01
CA PRO A 291 29.04 -14.77 15.14
C PRO A 291 29.82 -15.05 16.42
N ARG A 292 30.16 -14.00 17.17
CA ARG A 292 30.91 -14.07 18.43
C ARG A 292 30.01 -13.64 19.58
N GLU A 293 30.27 -14.18 20.77
CA GLU A 293 29.63 -13.71 21.99
C GLU A 293 29.91 -12.21 22.19
N ALA A 294 28.90 -11.46 22.65
CA ALA A 294 29.00 -10.02 22.78
C ALA A 294 30.13 -9.64 23.75
N ALA A 295 31.10 -8.86 23.26
CA ALA A 295 32.19 -8.38 24.11
C ALA A 295 31.66 -7.35 25.12
N ALA A 296 32.28 -7.31 26.30
CA ALA A 296 32.04 -6.24 27.26
C ALA A 296 32.35 -4.88 26.59
N GLY A 297 31.32 -4.05 26.41
CA GLY A 297 31.42 -2.73 25.75
C GLY A 297 30.59 -2.56 24.48
N THR A 298 29.92 -3.60 23.97
CA THR A 298 28.95 -3.44 22.87
C THR A 298 27.54 -3.17 23.40
N LEU A 299 26.66 -2.59 22.57
CA LEU A 299 25.27 -2.34 22.96
C LEU A 299 24.52 -3.65 23.21
N ALA A 300 24.82 -4.69 22.44
CA ALA A 300 24.26 -6.03 22.69
C ALA A 300 24.63 -6.55 24.08
N GLY A 301 25.86 -6.28 24.56
CA GLY A 301 26.29 -6.68 25.91
C GLY A 301 25.60 -5.93 27.05
N LEU A 302 24.95 -4.80 26.77
CA LEU A 302 24.16 -4.04 27.76
C LEU A 302 22.74 -4.61 27.93
N VAL A 303 22.24 -5.39 26.97
CA VAL A 303 20.92 -6.03 27.03
C VAL A 303 21.05 -7.33 27.82
N ARG A 304 20.73 -7.29 29.12
CA ARG A 304 20.93 -8.44 30.02
C ARG A 304 19.72 -9.37 30.12
N ASP A 305 18.55 -8.88 29.74
CA ASP A 305 17.29 -9.62 29.69
C ASP A 305 17.23 -10.58 28.49
N MET A 306 18.16 -10.48 27.53
CA MET A 306 18.24 -11.34 26.35
C MET A 306 19.68 -11.73 26.05
N THR A 307 19.89 -12.98 25.62
CA THR A 307 21.21 -13.45 25.18
C THR A 307 21.47 -13.01 23.74
N LEU A 308 22.00 -11.80 23.56
CA LEU A 308 22.35 -11.26 22.25
C LEU A 308 23.78 -11.64 21.84
N ARG A 309 23.95 -12.14 20.61
CA ARG A 309 25.25 -12.39 19.98
C ARG A 309 25.50 -11.36 18.89
N THR A 310 26.64 -10.69 18.94
CA THR A 310 26.96 -9.66 17.94
C THR A 310 27.31 -10.29 16.60
N THR A 311 26.92 -9.61 15.54
CA THR A 311 27.24 -10.02 14.17
C THR A 311 28.33 -9.10 13.61
N ALA A 312 29.14 -9.63 12.68
CA ALA A 312 30.11 -8.84 11.93
C ALA A 312 29.46 -7.99 10.82
N MET A 313 28.13 -8.13 10.61
CA MET A 313 27.41 -7.39 9.59
C MET A 313 27.44 -5.89 9.91
N ARG A 314 27.77 -5.08 8.90
CA ARG A 314 27.75 -3.62 8.98
C ARG A 314 27.06 -3.06 7.75
N CYS A 315 26.12 -2.14 7.98
CA CYS A 315 25.52 -1.39 6.90
C CYS A 315 26.50 -0.29 6.46
N PRO A 316 26.89 -0.21 5.17
CA PRO A 316 27.82 0.82 4.69
C PRO A 316 27.35 2.25 4.94
N ASP A 317 26.03 2.48 4.90
CA ASP A 317 25.41 3.80 5.04
C ASP A 317 25.15 4.21 6.49
N ALA A 318 25.33 3.29 7.45
CA ALA A 318 25.15 3.52 8.88
C ALA A 318 26.06 2.56 9.70
N PRO A 319 27.39 2.70 9.59
CA PRO A 319 28.36 1.78 10.21
C PRO A 319 28.37 1.83 11.74
N GLU A 320 27.84 2.89 12.34
CA GLU A 320 27.70 3.06 13.79
C GLU A 320 26.61 2.17 14.42
N ILE A 321 25.72 1.62 13.60
CA ILE A 321 24.58 0.81 14.05
C ILE A 321 25.02 -0.64 14.22
N GLU A 322 24.82 -1.18 15.43
CA GLU A 322 25.17 -2.56 15.76
C GLU A 322 24.03 -3.51 15.36
N VAL A 323 24.38 -4.69 14.86
CA VAL A 323 23.43 -5.76 14.56
C VAL A 323 23.78 -6.99 15.37
N ALA A 324 22.81 -7.49 16.14
CA ALA A 324 22.93 -8.69 16.94
C ALA A 324 21.81 -9.69 16.61
N VAL A 325 21.97 -10.93 17.09
CA VAL A 325 20.98 -12.00 16.95
C VAL A 325 20.74 -12.64 18.32
N ASP A 326 19.49 -12.88 18.68
CA ASP A 326 19.14 -13.54 19.94
C ASP A 326 19.23 -15.09 19.84
N GLY A 327 18.71 -15.77 20.86
CA GLY A 327 18.65 -17.23 20.92
C GLY A 327 17.66 -17.85 19.93
N ASP A 328 16.56 -17.16 19.66
CA ASP A 328 15.49 -17.58 18.74
C ASP A 328 15.82 -17.24 17.28
N GLY A 329 16.86 -16.43 17.08
CA GLY A 329 17.29 -15.97 15.80
C GLY A 329 16.68 -14.62 15.38
N VAL A 330 15.92 -13.94 16.20
CA VAL A 330 15.45 -12.61 15.83
C VAL A 330 16.66 -11.67 15.71
N LEU A 331 16.69 -10.83 14.67
CA LEU A 331 17.72 -9.81 14.54
C LEU A 331 17.38 -8.60 15.40
N HIS A 332 18.41 -8.01 15.99
CA HIS A 332 18.31 -6.81 16.81
C HIS A 332 19.19 -5.74 16.17
N VAL A 333 18.61 -4.59 15.85
CA VAL A 333 19.32 -3.41 15.34
C VAL A 333 19.43 -2.43 16.50
N LEU A 334 20.65 -2.10 16.89
CA LEU A 334 20.95 -1.37 18.13
C LEU A 334 21.67 -0.06 17.81
N ALA A 335 21.21 1.05 18.37
CA ALA A 335 21.85 2.35 18.23
C ALA A 335 21.93 3.09 19.57
N ASP A 336 23.08 3.69 19.85
CA ASP A 336 23.23 4.69 20.91
C ASP A 336 22.81 6.06 20.35
N ALA A 337 21.80 6.68 20.96
CA ALA A 337 21.43 8.06 20.65
C ALA A 337 22.54 9.04 21.07
N GLY A 338 23.44 8.63 21.97
CA GLY A 338 24.59 9.42 22.35
C GLY A 338 24.20 10.82 22.84
N ASP A 339 25.12 11.76 22.61
CA ASP A 339 24.83 13.20 22.62
C ASP A 339 24.43 13.69 21.20
N ASP A 340 24.68 12.86 20.19
CA ASP A 340 24.40 13.11 18.79
C ASP A 340 22.93 12.83 18.47
N SER A 341 22.08 13.87 18.55
CA SER A 341 20.66 13.91 18.17
C SER A 341 19.98 12.56 17.93
N MET A 342 19.07 12.17 18.82
CA MET A 342 18.19 10.99 18.73
C MET A 342 17.60 10.74 17.33
N GLU A 343 17.32 11.79 16.57
CA GLU A 343 16.86 11.72 15.19
C GLU A 343 17.85 11.01 14.25
N ARG A 344 19.15 11.27 14.39
CA ARG A 344 20.21 10.62 13.62
C ARG A 344 20.27 9.13 13.93
N ALA A 345 20.25 8.76 15.21
CA ALA A 345 20.24 7.36 15.63
C ALA A 345 19.02 6.61 15.08
N LEU A 346 17.82 7.19 15.21
CA LEU A 346 16.60 6.63 14.63
C LEU A 346 16.71 6.46 13.11
N LYS A 347 17.20 7.48 12.39
CA LYS A 347 17.42 7.39 10.95
C LYS A 347 18.38 6.25 10.60
N GLY A 348 19.48 6.10 11.34
CA GLY A 348 20.43 5.00 11.18
C GLY A 348 19.78 3.63 11.39
N LEU A 349 18.97 3.46 12.44
CA LEU A 349 18.22 2.23 12.70
C LEU A 349 17.35 1.83 11.50
N TRP A 350 16.59 2.77 10.95
CA TRP A 350 15.72 2.50 9.80
C TRP A 350 16.51 2.21 8.51
N VAL A 351 17.64 2.89 8.30
CA VAL A 351 18.56 2.60 7.18
C VAL A 351 19.06 1.17 7.26
N VAL A 352 19.51 0.71 8.44
CA VAL A 352 19.99 -0.66 8.64
C VAL A 352 18.87 -1.68 8.52
N GLN A 353 17.68 -1.40 9.05
CA GLN A 353 16.54 -2.31 8.91
C GLN A 353 16.13 -2.49 7.44
N GLY A 354 16.06 -1.40 6.68
CA GLY A 354 15.80 -1.45 5.24
C GLY A 354 16.90 -2.19 4.48
N TRP A 355 18.17 -2.01 4.86
CA TRP A 355 19.29 -2.75 4.30
C TRP A 355 19.21 -4.26 4.59
N LEU A 356 18.93 -4.66 5.84
CA LEU A 356 18.75 -6.07 6.23
C LEU A 356 17.59 -6.73 5.47
N ALA A 357 16.49 -6.02 5.28
CA ALA A 357 15.35 -6.53 4.50
C ALA A 357 15.72 -6.77 3.03
N ARG A 358 16.46 -5.84 2.41
CA ARG A 358 16.95 -5.99 1.02
C ARG A 358 18.00 -7.08 0.87
N GLN A 359 18.81 -7.31 1.90
CA GLN A 359 19.89 -8.30 1.91
C GLN A 359 19.48 -9.61 2.59
N SER A 360 18.17 -9.90 2.69
CA SER A 360 17.63 -11.03 3.45
C SER A 360 18.30 -12.37 3.12
N SER A 361 18.54 -12.66 1.84
CA SER A 361 19.23 -13.86 1.39
C SER A 361 20.67 -13.98 1.96
N LEU A 362 21.46 -12.91 1.87
CA LEU A 362 22.84 -12.89 2.40
C LEU A 362 22.85 -12.96 3.93
N VAL A 363 21.91 -12.28 4.58
CA VAL A 363 21.73 -12.29 6.02
C VAL A 363 21.38 -13.70 6.50
N ASN A 364 20.46 -14.39 5.83
CA ASN A 364 20.11 -15.77 6.14
C ASN A 364 21.31 -16.70 5.95
N MET A 365 22.08 -16.55 4.87
CA MET A 365 23.32 -17.29 4.69
C MET A 365 24.33 -17.06 5.83
N ALA A 366 24.54 -15.80 6.23
CA ALA A 366 25.46 -15.45 7.32
C ALA A 366 25.00 -16.04 8.67
N LEU A 367 23.70 -16.11 8.89
CA LEU A 367 23.08 -16.69 10.09
C LEU A 367 22.84 -18.20 9.99
N ARG A 368 23.22 -18.84 8.88
CA ARG A 368 22.98 -20.26 8.57
C ARG A 368 21.50 -20.66 8.66
N ARG A 369 20.63 -19.83 8.08
CA ARG A 369 19.19 -20.06 7.94
C ARG A 369 18.79 -20.37 6.52
N GLU A 370 17.57 -20.88 6.38
CA GLU A 370 16.91 -21.03 5.09
C GLU A 370 16.84 -19.67 4.36
N PRO A 371 17.35 -19.57 3.11
CA PRO A 371 17.44 -18.31 2.37
C PRO A 371 16.10 -17.58 2.17
N THR A 372 15.00 -18.32 2.17
CA THR A 372 13.63 -17.83 1.92
C THR A 372 12.98 -17.22 3.15
N MET A 373 13.58 -17.34 4.34
CA MET A 373 12.98 -16.84 5.57
C MET A 373 13.00 -15.30 5.58
N ARG A 374 11.85 -14.67 5.81
CA ARG A 374 11.79 -13.22 5.95
C ARG A 374 12.59 -12.80 7.19
N VAL A 375 13.54 -11.89 6.99
CA VAL A 375 14.31 -11.31 8.09
C VAL A 375 13.43 -10.31 8.84
N VAL A 376 13.01 -10.70 10.03
CA VAL A 376 12.35 -9.80 10.99
C VAL A 376 13.42 -9.26 11.93
N SER A 377 13.35 -7.95 12.22
CA SER A 377 14.27 -7.31 13.15
C SER A 377 13.54 -6.42 14.15
N ARG A 378 14.02 -6.46 15.40
CA ARG A 378 13.62 -5.56 16.48
C ARG A 378 14.61 -4.39 16.55
N VAL A 379 14.08 -3.21 16.85
CA VAL A 379 14.86 -1.97 16.87
C VAL A 379 15.04 -1.52 18.31
N HIS A 380 16.29 -1.32 18.73
CA HIS A 380 16.67 -0.88 20.07
C HIS A 380 17.35 0.48 20.00
N LEU A 381 16.78 1.46 20.70
CA LEU A 381 17.35 2.79 20.85
C LEU A 381 17.80 2.98 22.30
N PHE A 382 19.09 3.24 22.48
CA PHE A 382 19.67 3.49 23.79
C PHE A 382 19.76 4.99 24.04
N VAL A 383 19.23 5.47 25.16
CA VAL A 383 19.20 6.88 25.53
C VAL A 383 19.76 7.07 26.94
N ARG A 384 20.32 8.26 27.23
CA ARG A 384 20.81 8.61 28.59
C ARG A 384 19.80 9.39 29.42
N ASP A 385 18.80 9.98 28.77
CA ASP A 385 17.70 10.71 29.39
C ASP A 385 16.36 10.13 28.91
N ALA A 386 15.53 9.64 29.84
CA ALA A 386 14.22 9.08 29.51
C ALA A 386 13.26 10.15 28.97
N ARG A 387 13.44 11.43 29.34
CA ARG A 387 12.52 12.51 28.93
C ARG A 387 12.58 12.76 27.43
N SER A 388 13.77 12.67 26.84
CA SER A 388 13.96 12.90 25.40
C SER A 388 13.26 11.86 24.54
N ALA A 389 13.08 10.63 25.04
CA ALA A 389 12.47 9.52 24.33
C ALA A 389 10.98 9.31 24.63
N ARG A 390 10.33 10.21 25.38
CA ARG A 390 8.94 10.02 25.83
C ARG A 390 7.95 9.78 24.69
N SER A 391 8.12 10.44 23.55
CA SER A 391 7.26 10.27 22.37
C SER A 391 7.39 8.91 21.69
N LEU A 392 8.44 8.14 22.01
CA LEU A 392 8.72 6.84 21.40
C LEU A 392 8.23 5.67 22.25
N LEU A 393 7.79 5.90 23.49
CA LEU A 393 7.36 4.82 24.39
C LEU A 393 6.13 4.07 23.85
N ASP A 394 5.25 4.75 23.12
CA ASP A 394 4.08 4.15 22.46
C ASP A 394 4.39 3.60 21.05
N SER A 395 5.66 3.55 20.66
CA SER A 395 6.09 3.07 19.34
C SER A 395 6.61 1.63 19.39
N ALA A 396 6.82 1.02 18.23
CA ALA A 396 7.45 -0.30 18.12
C ALA A 396 8.98 -0.29 18.42
N VAL A 397 9.59 0.87 18.64
CA VAL A 397 11.01 0.98 19.01
C VAL A 397 11.17 0.65 20.49
N GLN A 398 12.07 -0.29 20.80
CA GLN A 398 12.40 -0.67 22.17
C GLN A 398 13.37 0.37 22.74
N VAL A 399 12.88 1.25 23.61
CA VAL A 399 13.66 2.34 24.18
C VAL A 399 14.34 1.85 25.46
N ARG A 400 15.66 1.94 25.50
CA ARG A 400 16.48 1.49 26.63
C ARG A 400 17.22 2.65 27.27
N LEU A 401 17.05 2.83 28.58
CA LEU A 401 17.74 3.85 29.35
C LEU A 401 19.10 3.33 29.83
N MET A 402 20.18 3.98 29.39
CA MET A 402 21.53 3.75 29.88
C MET A 402 21.85 4.67 31.05
N ARG A 403 22.34 4.09 32.15
CA ARG A 403 22.87 4.84 33.28
C ARG A 403 24.28 4.38 33.60
N THR A 404 25.18 5.35 33.81
CA THR A 404 26.52 5.08 34.30
C THR A 404 26.58 5.43 35.77
N GLU A 405 26.94 4.46 36.62
CA GLU A 405 27.15 4.67 38.05
C GLU A 405 28.63 4.51 38.39
N HIS A 406 29.11 5.34 39.32
CA HIS A 406 30.49 5.28 39.81
C HIS A 406 30.48 4.75 41.24
N ALA A 407 31.10 3.60 41.47
CA ALA A 407 31.22 2.99 42.80
C ALA A 407 32.65 2.49 43.01
N HIS A 408 33.27 2.87 44.12
CA HIS A 408 34.63 2.44 44.50
C HIS A 408 35.71 2.67 43.43
N GLY A 409 35.60 3.77 42.66
CA GLY A 409 36.55 4.09 41.59
C GLY A 409 36.36 3.28 40.30
N LEU A 410 35.31 2.46 40.21
CA LEU A 410 34.90 1.74 39.01
C LEU A 410 33.63 2.38 38.44
N SER A 411 33.51 2.36 37.11
CA SER A 411 32.32 2.83 36.38
C SER A 411 31.55 1.62 35.86
N PHE A 412 30.26 1.56 36.15
CA PHE A 412 29.36 0.50 35.70
C PHE A 412 28.25 1.11 34.85
N THR A 413 28.00 0.52 33.68
CA THR A 413 26.87 0.91 32.83
C THR A 413 25.73 -0.10 32.99
N PHE A 414 24.56 0.42 33.37
CA PHE A 414 23.31 -0.31 33.47
C PHE A 414 22.36 0.11 32.35
N CYS A 415 21.48 -0.81 31.99
CA CYS A 415 20.51 -0.63 30.91
C CYS A 415 19.16 -1.18 31.37
N GLU A 416 18.11 -0.37 31.24
CA GLU A 416 16.73 -0.73 31.61
C GLU A 416 15.80 -0.46 30.43
N LEU A 417 14.85 -1.36 30.17
CA LEU A 417 13.84 -1.17 29.14
C LEU A 417 12.73 -0.24 29.66
N LEU A 418 12.35 0.78 28.88
CA LEU A 418 11.36 1.78 29.29
C LEU A 418 9.93 1.49 28.83
N ASN A 419 9.74 0.69 27.76
CA ASN A 419 8.44 0.41 27.15
C ASN A 419 8.19 -1.06 26.85
#